data_AF-A0A383B815-F1
#
_entry.id   AF-A0A383B815-F1
#
_cell.length_a   1.000
_cell.length_b   1.000
_cell.length_c   1.000
_cell.angle_alpha   90.00
_cell.angle_beta   90.00
_cell.angle_gamma   90.00
#
_symmetry.space_group_name_H-M   'P 1'
#
loop_
_entity.id
_entity.type
_entity.pdbx_description
1 polymer ?
#
loop_
_entity_poly.entity_id
_entity_poly.type
_entity_poly.pdbx_seq_one_letter_code
_entity_poly.pdbx_strand_id
1 'polypeptide(L)'
;VNAAGEPVMRVFRYRYEDGRKDFPQKRFRDGGWEWGAPPPQDRPLYRLPEVLAQVANGGTVYVVEGEKDVETLEGLGAVATTNPGGAGKWLQHHTECLA
;
A
#
# COMPACT_ATOMS: atom_id res chain seq x y z
N VAL A 1 -6.16 -1.46 2.76
CA VAL A 1 -6.95 -2.09 3.84
C VAL A 1 -6.00 -2.61 4.90
N ASN A 2 -6.45 -2.88 6.12
CA ASN A 2 -5.64 -3.60 7.12
C ASN A 2 -5.65 -5.12 6.85
N ALA A 3 -5.06 -5.91 7.75
CA ALA A 3 -5.01 -7.37 7.66
C ALA A 3 -6.39 -8.04 7.63
N ALA A 4 -7.41 -7.42 8.26
CA ALA A 4 -8.79 -7.90 8.25
C ALA A 4 -9.57 -7.49 6.98
N GLY A 5 -8.94 -6.81 6.03
CA GLY A 5 -9.59 -6.31 4.83
C GLY A 5 -10.40 -5.02 5.05
N GLU A 6 -10.29 -4.40 6.24
CA GLU A 6 -11.02 -3.18 6.55
C GLU A 6 -10.37 -1.95 5.89
N PRO A 7 -11.16 -0.96 5.42
CA PRO A 7 -10.62 0.27 4.88
C PRO A 7 -9.78 1.03 5.91
N VAL A 8 -8.60 1.50 5.50
CA VAL A 8 -7.70 2.31 6.35
C VAL A 8 -7.28 3.57 5.64
N MET A 9 -6.79 3.42 4.41
CA MET A 9 -6.37 4.55 3.59
C MET A 9 -6.57 4.26 2.12
N ARG A 10 -6.72 5.33 1.34
CA ARG A 10 -6.66 5.32 -0.12
C ARG A 10 -5.79 6.47 -0.61
N VAL A 11 -5.02 6.19 -1.64
CA VAL A 11 -4.18 7.15 -2.33
C VAL A 11 -4.81 7.39 -3.70
N PHE A 12 -5.01 8.66 -4.04
CA PHE A 12 -5.44 9.02 -5.38
C PHE A 12 -4.21 9.37 -6.20
N ARG A 13 -4.23 9.10 -7.49
CA ARG A 13 -3.19 9.55 -8.41
C ARG A 13 -3.80 10.54 -9.39
N TYR A 14 -3.43 11.81 -9.25
CA TYR A 14 -3.76 12.84 -10.23
C TYR A 14 -2.59 13.04 -11.17
N ARG A 15 -2.88 13.15 -12.47
CA ARG A 15 -1.92 13.54 -13.50
C ARG A 15 -2.46 14.79 -14.18
N TYR A 16 -1.69 15.87 -14.10
CA TYR A 16 -2.02 17.13 -14.75
C TYR A 16 -1.54 17.12 -16.21
N GLU A 17 -2.10 18.00 -17.04
CA GLU A 17 -1.73 18.12 -18.46
C GLU A 17 -0.24 18.42 -18.65
N ASP A 18 0.34 19.23 -17.76
CA ASP A 18 1.77 19.58 -17.74
C ASP A 18 2.70 18.44 -17.29
N GLY A 19 2.15 17.25 -17.01
CA GLY A 19 2.91 16.08 -16.60
C GLY A 19 3.21 15.99 -15.11
N ARG A 20 2.89 17.01 -14.30
CA ARG A 20 2.96 16.91 -12.84
C ARG A 20 2.02 15.82 -12.33
N LYS A 21 2.35 15.28 -11.16
CA LYS A 21 1.54 14.29 -10.46
C LYS A 21 1.32 14.73 -9.03
N ASP A 22 0.15 14.41 -8.50
CA ASP A 22 -0.14 14.57 -7.08
C ASP A 22 -0.77 13.29 -6.54
N PHE A 23 -0.50 13.02 -5.27
CA PHE A 23 -0.87 11.79 -4.57
C PHE A 23 -1.63 12.10 -3.28
N PRO A 24 -2.78 12.80 -3.34
CA PRO A 24 -3.52 13.11 -2.14
C PRO A 24 -4.08 11.84 -1.52
N GLN A 25 -4.11 11.83 -0.20
CA GLN A 25 -4.47 10.66 0.59
C GLN A 25 -5.74 10.94 1.37
N LYS A 26 -6.52 9.88 1.59
CA LYS A 26 -7.60 9.87 2.56
C LYS A 26 -7.41 8.72 3.54
N ARG A 27 -7.77 8.96 4.79
CA ARG A 27 -7.89 7.95 5.83
C ARG A 27 -9.36 7.62 6.06
N PHE A 28 -9.63 6.39 6.46
CA PHE A 28 -10.95 5.95 6.87
C PHE A 28 -11.07 6.09 8.39
N ARG A 29 -12.14 6.74 8.85
CA ARG A 29 -12.42 6.99 10.28
C ARG A 29 -13.92 7.06 10.49
N ASP A 30 -14.42 6.43 11.54
CA ASP A 30 -15.83 6.53 11.98
C ASP A 30 -16.86 6.29 10.84
N GLY A 31 -16.57 5.33 9.96
CA GLY A 31 -17.43 4.98 8.82
C GLY A 31 -17.31 5.92 7.61
N GLY A 32 -16.43 6.92 7.65
CA GLY A 32 -16.25 7.93 6.61
C GLY A 32 -14.82 8.08 6.10
N TRP A 33 -14.67 8.81 4.99
CA TRP A 33 -13.37 9.13 4.41
C TRP A 33 -13.00 10.59 4.67
N GLU A 34 -11.89 10.80 5.39
CA GLU A 34 -11.33 12.12 5.69
C GLU A 34 -10.07 12.38 4.86
N TRP A 35 -9.83 13.65 4.49
CA TRP A 35 -8.58 14.05 3.83
C TRP A 35 -7.38 13.97 4.78
N GLY A 36 -6.24 13.54 4.23
CA GLY A 36 -4.98 13.35 4.94
C GLY A 36 -4.64 11.87 5.14
N ALA A 37 -3.35 11.60 5.34
CA ALA A 37 -2.85 10.27 5.66
C ALA A 37 -3.22 9.88 7.11
N PRO A 38 -3.36 8.58 7.41
CA PRO A 38 -3.36 8.13 8.80
C PRO A 38 -1.96 8.32 9.43
N PRO A 39 -1.85 8.22 10.77
CA PRO A 39 -0.57 8.18 11.47
C PRO A 39 0.37 7.11 10.87
N PRO A 40 1.70 7.31 10.87
CA PRO A 40 2.63 6.39 10.22
C PRO A 40 2.52 4.93 10.68
N GLN A 41 2.26 4.69 11.96
CA GLN A 41 2.10 3.36 12.54
C GLN A 41 0.82 2.61 12.07
N ASP A 42 -0.18 3.36 11.59
CA ASP A 42 -1.45 2.80 11.13
C ASP A 42 -1.47 2.59 9.61
N ARG A 43 -0.34 2.82 8.93
CA ARG A 43 -0.22 2.70 7.48
C ARG A 43 0.06 1.25 7.10
N PRO A 44 -0.89 0.52 6.48
CA PRO A 44 -0.65 -0.84 6.06
C PRO A 44 0.21 -0.87 4.79
N LEU A 45 0.89 -1.99 4.56
CA LEU A 45 1.39 -2.32 3.23
C LEU A 45 0.26 -2.32 2.20
N TYR A 46 0.57 -1.94 0.97
CA TYR A 46 -0.40 -2.04 -0.11
C TYR A 46 -0.71 -3.52 -0.39
N ARG A 47 -1.99 -3.87 -0.52
CA ARG A 47 -2.45 -5.27 -0.67
C ARG A 47 -2.06 -6.19 0.50
N LEU A 48 -2.07 -5.67 1.72
CA LEU A 48 -1.65 -6.41 2.91
C LEU A 48 -2.30 -7.82 3.07
N PRO A 49 -3.63 -8.02 2.88
CA PRO A 49 -4.20 -9.37 2.99
C PRO A 49 -3.58 -10.39 2.04
N GLU A 50 -3.34 -10.01 0.78
CA GLU A 50 -2.72 -10.88 -0.22
C GLU A 50 -1.24 -11.13 0.07
N VAL A 51 -0.53 -10.13 0.58
CA VAL A 51 0.85 -10.27 1.08
C VAL A 51 0.92 -11.30 2.20
N LEU A 52 0.05 -11.18 3.21
CA LEU A 52 0.02 -12.09 4.35
C LEU A 52 -0.32 -13.52 3.91
N ALA A 53 -1.28 -13.68 3.00
CA ALA A 53 -1.62 -14.98 2.43
C ALA A 53 -0.44 -15.60 1.69
N GLN A 54 0.32 -14.81 0.91
CA GLN A 54 1.50 -15.29 0.19
C GLN A 54 2.62 -15.70 1.15
N VAL A 55 2.89 -14.91 2.19
CA VAL A 55 3.89 -15.22 3.23
C VAL A 55 3.51 -16.50 3.97
N ALA A 56 2.24 -16.65 4.38
CA ALA A 56 1.76 -17.85 5.07
C ALA A 56 1.91 -19.13 4.23
N ASN A 57 1.85 -19.01 2.90
CA ASN A 57 2.08 -20.11 1.96
C ASN A 57 3.57 -20.35 1.65
N GLY A 58 4.50 -19.63 2.28
CA GLY A 58 5.93 -19.71 1.98
C GLY A 58 6.30 -19.18 0.60
N GLY A 59 5.43 -18.38 -0.01
CA GLY A 59 5.61 -17.83 -1.34
C GLY A 59 6.48 -16.56 -1.34
N THR A 60 6.94 -16.17 -2.53
CA THR A 60 7.70 -14.93 -2.72
C THR A 60 6.76 -13.73 -2.78
N VAL A 61 7.07 -12.69 -2.00
CA VAL A 61 6.46 -11.35 -2.10
C VAL A 61 7.52 -10.39 -2.65
N TYR A 62 7.20 -9.69 -3.73
CA TYR A 62 8.07 -8.66 -4.29
C TYR A 62 7.80 -7.32 -3.63
N VAL A 63 8.80 -6.71 -3.01
CA VAL A 63 8.72 -5.34 -2.49
C VAL A 63 9.27 -4.39 -3.54
N VAL A 64 8.45 -3.46 -4.02
CA VAL A 64 8.79 -2.50 -5.09
C VAL A 64 8.63 -1.06 -4.63
N GLU A 65 9.09 -0.10 -5.45
CA GLU A 65 9.16 1.31 -5.05
C GLU A 65 7.80 2.00 -4.91
N GLY A 66 6.77 1.59 -5.65
CA GLY A 66 5.47 2.26 -5.64
C GLY A 66 4.33 1.44 -6.24
N GLU A 67 3.10 1.94 -6.08
CA GLU A 67 1.88 1.17 -6.39
C GLU A 67 1.78 0.78 -7.87
N LYS A 68 2.33 1.60 -8.78
CA LYS A 68 2.36 1.30 -10.21
C LYS A 68 3.16 0.03 -10.54
N ASP A 69 4.26 -0.20 -9.83
CA ASP A 69 5.11 -1.36 -10.07
C ASP A 69 4.47 -2.61 -9.46
N VAL A 70 3.73 -2.44 -8.36
CA VAL A 70 2.88 -3.50 -7.78
C VAL A 70 1.85 -3.95 -8.81
N GLU A 71 1.08 -3.02 -9.38
CA GLU A 71 0.08 -3.31 -10.41
C GLU A 71 0.71 -3.98 -11.65
N THR A 72 1.93 -3.59 -12.00
CA THR A 72 2.66 -4.18 -13.14
C THR A 72 3.02 -5.64 -12.86
N LEU A 73 3.57 -5.96 -11.68
CA LEU A 73 3.93 -7.31 -11.29
C LEU A 73 2.70 -8.20 -11.06
N GLU A 74 1.62 -7.64 -10.53
CA GLU A 74 0.34 -8.34 -10.38
C GLU A 74 -0.23 -8.74 -11.74
N GLY A 75 -0.15 -7.86 -12.75
CA GLY A 75 -0.52 -8.18 -14.12
C GLY A 75 0.30 -9.32 -14.75
N LEU A 76 1.47 -9.62 -14.17
CA LEU A 76 2.33 -10.75 -14.56
C LEU A 76 2.13 -12.00 -13.67
N GLY A 77 1.18 -11.96 -12.72
CA GLY A 77 0.86 -13.07 -11.83
C GLY A 77 1.73 -13.17 -10.58
N ALA A 78 2.52 -12.14 -10.25
CA ALA A 78 3.32 -12.09 -9.04
C ALA A 78 2.59 -11.35 -7.90
N VAL A 79 2.83 -11.78 -6.66
CA VAL A 79 2.37 -11.03 -5.48
C VAL A 79 3.41 -9.97 -5.14
N ALA A 80 3.02 -8.70 -5.21
CA ALA A 80 3.89 -7.57 -4.94
C ALA A 80 3.24 -6.57 -3.97
N THR A 81 4.08 -5.77 -3.32
CA THR A 81 3.64 -4.72 -2.39
C THR A 81 4.61 -3.53 -2.37
N THR A 82 4.13 -2.44 -1.79
CA THR A 82 4.91 -1.23 -1.46
C THR A 82 4.37 -0.65 -0.15
N ASN A 83 5.16 0.21 0.50
CA ASN A 83 4.69 1.01 1.62
C ASN A 83 3.99 2.30 1.13
N PRO A 84 3.09 2.89 1.95
CA PRO A 84 2.50 4.18 1.64
C PRO A 84 3.56 5.28 1.51
N GLY A 85 3.49 6.04 0.40
CA GLY A 85 4.48 7.05 0.04
C GLY A 85 5.71 6.51 -0.68
N GLY A 86 5.79 5.19 -0.92
CA GLY A 86 6.82 4.55 -1.73
C GLY A 86 8.22 4.57 -1.11
N ALA A 87 9.21 4.34 -1.97
CA ALA A 87 10.62 4.22 -1.60
C ALA A 87 11.11 5.33 -0.64
N GLY A 88 11.91 4.94 0.35
CA GLY A 88 12.44 5.85 1.38
C GLY A 88 11.44 6.22 2.50
N LYS A 89 10.24 5.65 2.51
CA LYS A 89 9.24 5.79 3.59
C LYS A 89 8.91 4.47 4.30
N TRP A 90 9.76 3.46 4.13
CA TRP A 90 9.62 2.18 4.80
C TRP A 90 9.81 2.33 6.32
N LEU A 91 8.98 1.63 7.11
CA LEU A 91 8.97 1.65 8.56
C LEU A 91 9.11 0.23 9.07
N GLN A 92 9.57 0.08 10.31
CA GLN A 92 9.85 -1.22 10.92
C GLN A 92 8.64 -2.17 10.89
N HIS A 93 7.42 -1.67 11.17
CA HIS A 93 6.22 -2.50 11.19
C HIS A 93 5.85 -3.07 9.82
N HIS A 94 6.31 -2.47 8.71
CA HIS A 94 6.15 -3.06 7.39
C HIS A 94 6.99 -4.33 7.23
N THR A 95 8.20 -4.36 7.81
CA THR A 95 9.04 -5.57 7.84
C THR A 95 8.41 -6.66 8.71
N GLU A 96 7.83 -6.28 9.85
CA GLU A 96 7.16 -7.22 10.77
C GLU A 96 5.98 -7.94 10.11
N CYS A 97 5.34 -7.32 9.11
CA CYS A 97 4.27 -7.94 8.31
C CYS A 97 4.77 -8.99 7.30
N LEU A 98 6.09 -9.07 7.05
CA LEU A 98 6.71 -9.97 6.06
C LEU A 98 7.50 -11.12 6.71
N ALA A 99 7.50 -11.20 8.05
CA ALA A 99 8.28 -12.15 8.85
C ALA A 99 7.44 -13.35 9.32
#